data_AF-A0A8S2XCY8-F1
#
_entry.id   AF-A0A8S2XCY8-F1
#
_cell.length_a   1.000
_cell.length_b   1.000
_cell.length_c   1.000
_cell.angle_alpha   90.00
_cell.angle_beta   90.00
_cell.angle_gamma   90.00
#
_symmetry.space_group_name_H-M   'P 1'
#
loop_
_entity.id
_entity.type
_entity.pdbx_description
1 polymer ?
#
loop_
_entity_poly.entity_id
_entity_poly.type
_entity_poly.pdbx_seq_one_letter_code
_entity_poly.pdbx_strand_id
1 'polypeptide(L)' 'HGYDISSIFELDPTTITRNEEAVPWGSYVRLQHICTSTWVHSTNIKLDPDDDNVRFKIGCALTKEDREAFQIVHVTPDEV' A
#
# COMPACT_ATOMS: atom_id res chain seq x y z
N HIS A 1 8.55 -1.64 -19.52
CA HIS A 1 7.14 -1.54 -19.09
C HIS A 1 6.95 -0.95 -17.68
N GLY A 2 8.00 -0.61 -16.91
CA GLY A 2 7.85 -0.04 -15.55
C GLY A 2 8.07 1.47 -15.44
N TYR A 3 7.88 2.21 -16.53
CA TYR A 3 8.09 3.68 -16.56
C TYR A 3 6.78 4.45 -16.72
N ASP A 4 5.64 3.76 -16.72
CA ASP A 4 4.35 4.42 -16.85
C ASP A 4 3.93 5.04 -15.51
N ILE A 5 3.28 6.20 -15.58
CA ILE A 5 2.83 6.92 -14.40
C ILE A 5 1.83 6.12 -13.55
N SER A 6 1.12 5.16 -14.14
CA SER A 6 0.21 4.25 -13.41
C SER A 6 0.91 3.26 -12.47
N SER A 7 2.25 3.23 -12.48
CA SER A 7 3.04 2.40 -11.56
C SER A 7 3.56 3.17 -10.34
N ILE A 8 3.29 4.48 -10.24
CA ILE A 8 3.84 5.33 -9.19
C ILE A 8 2.83 5.51 -8.05
N PHE A 9 3.30 5.30 -6.83
CA PHE A 9 2.55 5.49 -5.59
C PHE A 9 3.30 6.41 -4.64
N GLU A 10 2.56 7.22 -3.90
CA GLU A 10 3.07 8.08 -2.84
C GLU A 10 2.81 7.45 -1.46
N LEU A 11 3.76 7.62 -0.55
CA LEU A 11 3.66 7.18 0.84
C LEU A 11 3.04 8.30 1.69
N ASP A 12 1.88 8.02 2.27
CA ASP A 12 1.23 8.90 3.25
C ASP A 12 1.53 8.37 4.67
N PRO A 13 2.17 9.15 5.54
CA PRO A 13 2.47 8.74 6.90
C PRO A 13 1.20 8.65 7.75
N THR A 14 1.15 7.69 8.67
CA THR A 14 0.03 7.54 9.63
C THR A 14 0.21 8.38 10.89
N THR A 15 1.41 8.92 11.12
CA THR A 15 1.77 9.77 12.26
C THR A 15 2.23 11.14 11.77
N ILE A 16 2.18 12.16 12.63
CA ILE A 16 2.71 13.48 12.30
C ILE A 16 4.23 13.39 12.12
N THR A 17 4.69 13.52 10.88
CA THR A 17 6.11 13.64 10.51
C THR A 17 6.31 15.00 9.83
N ARG A 18 7.53 15.54 9.83
CA ARG A 18 7.82 16.69 8.98
C ARG A 18 7.92 16.23 7.52
N ASN A 19 7.47 17.06 6.58
CA ASN A 19 7.33 16.72 5.16
C ASN A 19 8.67 16.35 4.45
N GLU A 20 9.80 16.57 5.11
CA GLU A 20 11.15 16.31 4.57
C GLU A 20 11.98 15.36 5.46
N GLU A 21 11.36 14.77 6.48
CA GLU A 21 12.04 13.79 7.33
C GLU A 21 12.13 12.42 6.63
N ALA A 22 13.22 11.71 6.88
CA ALA A 22 13.38 10.35 6.39
C ALA A 22 12.28 9.43 6.95
N VAL A 23 11.80 8.50 6.12
CA VAL A 23 10.81 7.48 6.55
C VAL A 23 11.47 6.52 7.54
N PRO A 24 11.00 6.43 8.80
CA PRO A 24 11.57 5.52 9.80
C PRO A 24 11.40 4.04 9.42
N TRP A 25 12.27 3.19 9.94
CA TRP A 25 12.13 1.74 9.80
C TRP A 25 10.88 1.21 10.48
N GLY A 26 10.18 0.28 9.84
CA GLY A 26 8.96 -0.32 10.39
C GLY A 26 7.73 0.59 10.37
N SER A 27 7.78 1.70 9.62
CA SER A 27 6.68 2.66 9.52
C SER A 27 5.40 2.05 8.97
N TYR A 28 4.27 2.50 9.51
CA TYR A 28 2.95 2.26 8.95
C TYR A 28 2.58 3.42 8.03
N VAL A 29 2.26 3.11 6.78
CA VAL A 29 1.97 4.07 5.71
C VAL A 29 0.68 3.71 4.99
N ARG A 30 0.08 4.69 4.33
CA ARG A 30 -0.94 4.46 3.31
C ARG A 30 -0.33 4.71 1.94
N LEU A 31 -0.90 4.07 0.92
CA LEU A 31 -0.42 4.19 -0.46
C LEU A 31 -1.45 4.94 -1.29
N GLN A 32 -1.06 6.07 -1.88
CA GLN A 32 -1.87 6.79 -2.84
C GLN A 32 -1.34 6.56 -4.25
N HIS A 33 -2.19 6.08 -5.15
CA HIS A 33 -1.86 5.97 -6.57
C HIS A 33 -1.91 7.35 -7.22
N ILE A 34 -0.77 7.82 -7.73
CA ILE A 34 -0.62 9.21 -8.19
C ILE A 34 -1.50 9.51 -9.42
N CYS A 35 -1.58 8.56 -10.37
CA CYS A 35 -2.27 8.81 -11.63
C CYS A 35 -3.79 9.03 -11.47
N THR A 36 -4.42 8.36 -10.49
CA THR A 36 -5.87 8.44 -10.26
C THR A 36 -6.26 9.10 -8.95
N SER A 37 -5.29 9.52 -8.13
CA SER A 37 -5.50 10.07 -6.78
C SER A 37 -6.34 9.18 -5.86
N THR A 38 -6.25 7.85 -6.05
CA THR A 38 -6.98 6.85 -5.25
C THR A 38 -6.08 6.19 -4.21
N TRP A 39 -6.65 5.69 -3.14
CA TRP A 39 -5.99 5.02 -2.03
C TRP A 39 -6.10 3.50 -2.17
N VAL A 40 -5.04 2.78 -1.80
CA VAL A 40 -5.01 1.31 -1.80
C VAL A 40 -5.73 0.76 -0.57
N HIS A 41 -6.61 -0.20 -0.77
CA HIS A 41 -7.45 -0.81 0.27
C HIS A 41 -7.41 -2.34 0.23
N SER A 42 -7.53 -2.93 1.42
CA SER A 42 -7.81 -4.36 1.50
C SER A 42 -9.25 -4.64 1.09
N THR A 43 -9.53 -5.81 0.53
CA THR A 43 -10.91 -6.21 0.24
C THR A 43 -11.10 -7.67 0.63
N ASN A 44 -12.35 -8.05 0.93
CA ASN A 44 -12.72 -9.44 1.17
C ASN A 44 -13.19 -10.15 -0.11
N ILE A 45 -12.90 -9.59 -1.28
CA ILE A 45 -13.28 -10.17 -2.57
C ILE A 45 -12.27 -11.27 -2.90
N LYS A 46 -12.70 -12.53 -2.84
CA LYS A 46 -11.88 -13.67 -3.28
C LYS A 46 -11.67 -13.61 -4.79
N LEU A 47 -10.45 -13.93 -5.24
CA LEU A 47 -10.14 -14.09 -6.67
C LEU A 47 -10.65 -15.44 -7.19
N ASP A 48 -10.58 -16.48 -6.36
CA ASP A 48 -10.99 -17.84 -6.69
C ASP A 48 -12.04 -18.30 -5.67
N PRO A 49 -13.33 -17.98 -5.89
CA PRO A 49 -14.36 -18.25 -4.89
C PRO A 49 -14.64 -19.74 -4.69
N ASP A 50 -14.37 -20.56 -5.70
CA ASP A 50 -14.62 -22.02 -5.72
C ASP A 50 -13.43 -22.84 -5.19
N ASP A 51 -12.32 -22.18 -4.85
CA ASP A 51 -11.09 -22.80 -4.36
C ASP A 51 -10.89 -22.47 -2.86
N ASP A 52 -10.30 -23.40 -2.12
CA ASP A 52 -9.88 -23.18 -0.73
C ASP A 52 -8.71 -22.18 -0.63
N ASN A 53 -8.11 -21.81 -1.77
CA ASN A 53 -7.07 -20.79 -1.86
C ASN A 53 -7.53 -19.42 -1.32
N VAL A 54 -6.75 -18.88 -0.39
CA VAL A 54 -7.08 -17.66 0.39
C VAL A 54 -6.54 -16.40 -0.30
N ARG A 55 -6.79 -16.26 -1.61
CA ARG A 55 -6.33 -15.11 -2.40
C ARG A 55 -7.41 -14.05 -2.48
N PHE A 56 -7.10 -12.87 -1.96
CA PHE A 56 -8.00 -11.73 -1.98
C PHE A 56 -7.50 -10.64 -2.93
N LYS A 57 -8.45 -9.95 -3.55
CA LYS A 57 -8.17 -8.79 -4.37
C LYS A 57 -7.83 -7.59 -3.48
N ILE A 58 -6.80 -6.85 -3.89
CA ILE A 58 -6.53 -5.49 -3.37
C ILE A 58 -7.15 -4.49 -4.34
N GLY A 59 -7.77 -3.44 -3.80
CA GLY A 59 -8.52 -2.45 -4.57
C GLY A 59 -7.96 -1.04 -4.39
N CYS A 60 -8.42 -0.12 -5.24
CA CYS A 60 -8.20 1.31 -5.08
C CYS A 60 -9.54 2.05 -5.01
N ALA A 61 -9.67 3.02 -4.10
CA ALA A 61 -10.88 3.84 -3.96
C ALA A 61 -10.51 5.31 -3.73
N LEU A 62 -11.45 6.23 -3.99
CA LEU A 62 -11.22 7.66 -3.76
C LEU A 62 -11.20 8.03 -2.27
N THR A 63 -11.85 7.22 -1.43
CA THR A 63 -11.97 7.48 0.00
C THR A 63 -10.67 7.14 0.71
N LYS A 64 -10.13 8.09 1.47
CA LYS A 64 -9.02 7.81 2.38
C LYS A 64 -9.57 7.17 3.65
N GLU A 65 -9.16 5.94 3.95
CA GLU A 65 -9.54 5.27 5.20
C GLU A 65 -8.41 5.33 6.22
N ASP A 66 -8.68 5.88 7.40
CA ASP A 66 -7.64 6.03 8.42
C ASP A 66 -7.25 4.72 9.10
N ARG A 67 -8.14 3.73 9.09
CA ARG A 67 -7.97 2.44 9.79
C ARG A 67 -7.12 1.44 9.02
N GLU A 68 -6.96 1.62 7.71
CA GLU A 68 -6.14 0.75 6.88
C GLU A 68 -4.77 1.39 6.67
N ALA A 69 -3.72 0.63 6.99
CA ALA A 69 -2.34 1.00 6.76
C ALA A 69 -1.48 -0.25 6.55
N PHE A 70 -0.36 -0.08 5.86
CA PHE A 70 0.59 -1.14 5.57
C PHE A 70 1.89 -0.87 6.31
N GLN A 71 2.46 -1.91 6.90
CA GLN A 71 3.77 -1.82 7.52
C GLN A 71 4.86 -2.06 6.47
N ILE A 72 5.85 -1.17 6.39
CA ILE A 72 7.08 -1.43 5.64
C ILE A 72 8.01 -2.24 6.54
N VAL A 73 8.09 -3.55 6.30
CA VAL A 73 8.96 -4.47 7.03
C VAL A 73 10.30 -4.58 6.30
N HIS A 74 11.38 -4.29 7.01
CA HIS A 74 12.73 -4.46 6.48
C HIS A 74 13.09 -5.94 6.47
N VAL A 75 13.74 -6.37 5.39
CA VAL A 75 14.30 -7.71 5.24
C VAL A 75 15.81 -7.57 5.19
N THR A 76 16.54 -8.52 5.79
CA THR A 76 17.99 -8.49 5.78
C THR A 76 18.54 -8.85 4.40
N PRO A 77 19.68 -8.30 3.95
CA PRO A 77 20.24 -8.65 2.64
C PRO A 77 20.60 -10.13 2.49
N ASP A 78 20.85 -10.85 3.59
CA ASP A 78 21.15 -12.28 3.56
C ASP A 78 19.92 -13.15 3.20
N GLU A 79 18.71 -12.59 3.30
CA GLU A 79 17.43 -13.26 3.04
C GLU A 79 16.80 -12.90 1.69
N VAL A 80 17.52 -12.15 0.83
CA VAL A 80 17.07 -11.68 -0.50
C VAL A 80 17.87 -12.32 -1.62
#